data_AF-A0A1V1I0C0-F1
#
_entry.id   AF-A0A1V1I0C0-F1
#
_cell.length_a   1.000
_cell.length_b   1.000
_cell.length_c   1.000
_cell.angle_alpha   90.00
_cell.angle_beta   90.00
_cell.angle_gamma   90.00
#
_symmetry.space_group_name_H-M   'P 1'
#
loop_
_entity.id
_entity.type
_entity.pdbx_description
1 polymer ?
#
loop_
_entity_poly.entity_id
_entity_poly.type
_entity_poly.pdbx_seq_one_letter_code
_entity_poly.pdbx_strand_id
1 'polypeptide(L)' 'MKINYEILKNFLRCNNGIKLIFRDNSNILDIYLLNSIILSLKLDNNNLEDNAELIYNSITSLDNVTMFIPKIYQK' A
#
# COMPACT_ATOMS: atom_id res chain seq x y z
N MET A 1 -15.76 -4.41 -0.37
CA MET A 1 -15.61 -3.00 0.09
C MET A 1 -14.71 -2.31 -0.91
N LYS A 2 -15.12 -1.18 -1.50
CA LYS A 2 -14.27 -0.50 -2.50
C LYS A 2 -13.15 0.25 -1.79
N ILE A 3 -11.91 -0.20 -1.95
CA ILE A 3 -10.74 0.52 -1.47
C ILE A 3 -10.47 1.67 -2.44
N ASN A 4 -10.39 2.88 -1.92
CA ASN A 4 -9.98 4.05 -2.69
C ASN A 4 -8.66 4.60 -2.12
N TYR A 5 -8.12 5.61 -2.78
CA TYR A 5 -6.86 6.21 -2.37
C TYR A 5 -6.90 6.82 -0.96
N GLU A 6 -8.02 7.40 -0.53
CA GLU A 6 -8.15 7.95 0.82
C GLU A 6 -8.08 6.87 1.91
N ILE A 7 -8.66 5.69 1.67
CA ILE A 7 -8.54 4.54 2.57
C ILE A 7 -7.07 4.07 2.64
N LEU A 8 -6.40 3.94 1.49
CA LEU A 8 -4.98 3.58 1.44
C LEU A 8 -4.14 4.62 2.20
N LYS A 9 -4.37 5.90 1.97
CA LYS A 9 -3.66 7.00 2.63
C LYS A 9 -3.88 6.98 4.15
N ASN A 10 -5.10 6.73 4.62
CA ASN A 10 -5.38 6.59 6.04
C ASN A 10 -4.67 5.38 6.64
N PHE A 11 -4.68 4.24 5.94
CA PHE A 11 -3.94 3.05 6.33
C PHE A 11 -2.43 3.32 6.48
N LEU A 12 -1.81 3.99 5.51
CA LEU A 12 -0.39 4.36 5.56
C LEU A 12 -0.08 5.30 6.73
N ARG A 13 -0.99 6.25 7.03
CA ARG A 13 -0.85 7.16 8.19
C ARG A 13 -0.91 6.43 9.53
N CYS A 14 -1.69 5.36 9.63
CA CYS A 14 -1.74 4.56 10.85
C CYS A 14 -0.54 3.61 10.99
N ASN A 15 0.08 3.20 9.88
CA ASN A 15 1.21 2.28 9.86
C ASN A 15 2.51 3.04 9.58
N ASN A 16 2.94 3.79 10.60
CA ASN A 16 4.19 4.54 10.54
C ASN A 16 5.37 3.64 10.16
N GLY A 17 6.09 4.04 9.12
CA GLY A 17 7.23 3.28 8.59
C GLY A 17 6.94 2.60 7.25
N ILE A 18 5.68 2.47 6.83
CA ILE A 18 5.39 2.03 5.45
C ILE A 18 5.69 3.17 4.48
N LYS A 19 6.49 2.88 3.45
CA LYS A 19 6.75 3.82 2.34
C LYS A 19 6.50 3.13 1.00
N LEU A 20 5.90 3.86 0.08
CA LEU A 20 5.62 3.42 -1.28
C LEU A 20 6.59 4.15 -2.21
N ILE A 21 7.45 3.42 -2.93
CA ILE A 21 8.48 4.00 -3.79
C ILE A 21 8.45 3.29 -5.14
N PHE A 22 8.26 4.05 -6.23
CA PHE A 22 8.39 3.51 -7.57
C PHE A 22 9.87 3.32 -7.94
N ARG A 23 10.21 2.17 -8.50
CA ARG A 23 11.55 1.88 -9.00
C ARG A 23 11.73 2.52 -10.36
N ASP A 24 12.63 3.50 -10.46
CA ASP A 24 13.20 4.10 -11.68
C ASP A 24 12.37 3.94 -12.97
N ASN A 25 11.50 4.92 -13.27
CA ASN A 25 10.67 4.98 -14.49
C ASN A 25 9.91 3.69 -14.87
N SER A 26 9.79 2.74 -13.95
CA SER A 26 9.05 1.50 -14.14
C SER A 26 7.74 1.53 -13.35
N ASN A 27 6.81 0.66 -13.73
CA ASN A 27 5.58 0.45 -12.96
C ASN A 27 5.80 -0.52 -11.80
N ILE A 28 7.03 -0.69 -11.32
CA ILE A 28 7.31 -1.49 -10.13
C ILE A 28 7.23 -0.60 -8.90
N LEU A 29 6.32 -0.92 -7.99
CA LEU A 29 6.19 -0.27 -6.70
C LEU A 29 6.81 -1.12 -5.60
N ASP A 30 7.87 -0.61 -5.00
CA ASP A 30 8.49 -1.18 -3.81
C ASP A 30 7.81 -0.62 -2.56
N ILE A 31 7.34 -1.52 -1.72
CA ILE A 31 6.74 -1.23 -0.43
C ILE A 31 7.81 -1.51 0.63
N TYR A 32 8.22 -0.46 1.30
CA TYR A 32 9.17 -0.52 2.40
C TYR A 32 8.44 -0.55 3.72
N LEU A 33 8.97 -1.29 4.68
CA LEU A 33 8.73 -1.10 6.10
C LEU A 33 10.04 -0.65 6.73
N LEU A 34 10.06 0.58 7.26
CA LEU A 34 11.25 1.28 7.71
C LEU A 34 12.26 1.41 6.56
N ASN A 35 13.28 0.54 6.51
CA ASN A 35 14.35 0.54 5.52
C ASN A 35 14.43 -0.78 4.73
N SER A 36 13.51 -1.71 4.95
CA SER A 36 13.49 -3.01 4.27
C SER A 36 12.32 -3.09 3.30
N ILE A 37 12.56 -3.62 2.10
CA ILE A 37 11.48 -3.93 1.16
C ILE A 37 10.75 -5.16 1.70
N ILE A 38 9.45 -5.02 1.91
CA ILE A 38 8.57 -6.13 2.35
C ILE A 38 7.79 -6.72 1.19
N LEU A 39 7.57 -5.94 0.12
CA LEU A 39 6.84 -6.36 -1.06
C LEU A 39 7.21 -5.51 -2.27
N SER A 40 7.30 -6.11 -3.44
CA SER A 40 7.41 -5.41 -4.73
C SER A 40 6.24 -5.80 -5.61
N LEU A 41 5.49 -4.80 -6.10
CA LEU A 41 4.34 -5.00 -6.97
C LEU A 41 4.65 -4.50 -8.37
N LYS A 42 4.34 -5.31 -9.39
CA LYS A 42 4.30 -4.83 -10.77
C LYS A 42 2.88 -4.32 -11.06
N LEU A 43 2.77 -3.02 -11.28
CA LEU A 43 1.53 -2.32 -11.57
C LEU A 43 1.37 -2.11 -13.08
N ASP A 44 0.14 -1.83 -13.52
CA ASP A 44 -0.15 -1.52 -14.92
C ASP A 44 0.26 -0.08 -15.29
N ASN A 45 0.23 0.83 -14.31
CA ASN A 45 0.66 2.22 -14.43
C ASN A 45 1.33 2.71 -13.14
N ASN A 46 1.96 3.88 -13.19
CA ASN A 46 2.65 4.49 -12.04
C ASN A 46 1.76 5.43 -11.20
N ASN A 47 0.45 5.19 -11.16
CA ASN A 47 -0.50 6.00 -10.40
C ASN A 47 -0.97 5.24 -9.14
N LEU A 48 -0.71 5.79 -7.95
CA LEU A 48 -1.13 5.16 -6.69
C LEU A 48 -2.64 5.12 -6.48
N GLU A 49 -3.38 6.09 -7.04
CA GLU A 49 -4.84 6.15 -6.91
C GLU A 49 -5.51 5.05 -7.72
N ASP A 50 -5.06 4.86 -8.97
CA ASP A 50 -5.57 3.82 -9.86
C ASP A 50 -5.29 2.42 -9.31
N ASN A 51 -4.18 2.25 -8.58
CA ASN A 51 -3.75 0.98 -8.01
C ASN A 51 -4.08 0.84 -6.51
N ALA A 52 -4.84 1.76 -5.91
CA ALA A 52 -4.99 1.85 -4.46
C ALA A 52 -5.52 0.55 -3.82
N GLU A 53 -6.49 -0.09 -4.47
CA GLU A 53 -7.09 -1.35 -4.02
C GLU A 53 -6.09 -2.51 -4.06
N LEU A 54 -5.35 -2.65 -5.17
CA LEU A 54 -4.32 -3.67 -5.32
C LEU A 54 -3.23 -3.49 -4.25
N ILE A 55 -2.74 -2.27 -4.06
CA ILE A 55 -1.69 -1.96 -3.09
C ILE A 55 -2.15 -2.31 -1.67
N TYR A 56 -3.34 -1.83 -1.27
CA TYR A 56 -3.89 -2.09 0.05
C TYR A 56 -4.04 -3.59 0.31
N ASN A 57 -4.71 -4.30 -0.59
CA ASN A 57 -4.96 -5.73 -0.43
C ASN A 57 -3.65 -6.51 -0.33
N SER A 58 -2.69 -6.21 -1.22
CA SER A 58 -1.40 -6.90 -1.24
C SER A 58 -0.59 -6.69 0.04
N ILE A 59 -0.66 -5.49 0.63
CA ILE A 59 -0.02 -5.20 1.91
C ILE A 59 -0.74 -5.95 3.04
N THR A 60 -2.06 -5.85 3.14
CA THR A 60 -2.82 -6.49 4.22
C THR A 60 -2.83 -8.02 4.20
N SER A 61 -2.47 -8.63 3.06
CA SER A 61 -2.32 -10.08 2.92
C SER A 61 -0.94 -10.62 3.30
N LEU A 62 -0.02 -9.77 3.77
CA LEU A 62 1.30 -10.21 4.24
C LEU A 62 1.20 -10.82 5.64
N ASP A 63 1.41 -12.13 5.76
CA ASP A 63 1.35 -12.85 7.03
C ASP A 63 2.56 -12.58 7.96
N ASN A 64 3.66 -12.03 7.42
CA ASN A 64 4.92 -11.82 8.14
C ASN A 64 5.10 -10.39 8.69
N VAL A 65 4.09 -9.53 8.58
CA VAL A 65 4.16 -8.14 9.04
C VAL A 65 2.94 -7.79 9.88
N THR A 66 3.16 -7.37 11.12
CA THR A 66 2.09 -6.86 11.98
C THR A 66 1.68 -5.47 11.52
N MET A 67 0.41 -5.30 11.16
CA MET A 67 -0.15 -4.02 10.70
C MET A 67 -1.40 -3.65 11.48
N PHE A 68 -1.61 -2.34 11.66
CA PHE A 68 -2.87 -1.81 12.15
C PHE A 68 -3.83 -1.60 10.98
N ILE A 69 -4.99 -2.27 11.02
CA ILE A 69 -6.05 -2.10 10.02
C ILE A 69 -7.11 -1.15 10.61
N PRO A 70 -7.17 0.13 10.18
CA PRO A 70 -8.17 1.06 10.68
C PRO A 70 -9.58 0.61 10.28
N LYS A 71 -10.55 0.75 11.21
CA LYS A 71 -11.96 0.54 10.88
C LYS A 71 -12.39 1.57 9.84
N ILE A 72 -12.91 1.08 8.71
CA ILE A 72 -13.46 1.95 7.68
C ILE A 72 -14.96 2.05 7.87
N TYR A 73 -15.42 3.25 8.22
CA TYR A 73 -16.83 3.55 8.36
C TYR A 73 -17.38 3.97 6.99
N GLN A 74 -18.28 3.15 6.42
CA GLN A 74 -19.11 3.59 5.30
C GLN A 74 -20.26 4.42 5.90
N LYS A 75 -20.34 5.69 5.51
CA LYS A 75 -21.50 6.54 5.83
C LYS A 75 -22.65 6.21 4.89
#